data_AF-A0A4S2FT08-F1
#
_entry.id   AF-A0A4S2FT08-F1
#
_cell.length_a   1.000
_cell.length_b   1.000
_cell.length_c   1.000
_cell.angle_alpha   90.00
_cell.angle_beta   90.00
_cell.angle_gamma   90.00
#
_symmetry.space_group_name_H-M   'P 1'
#
loop_
_entity.id
_entity.type
_entity.pdbx_description
1 polymer ?
#
loop_
_entity_poly.entity_id
_entity_poly.type
_entity_poly.pdbx_seq_one_letter_code
_entity_poly.pdbx_strand_id
1 'polypeptide(L)' 'MEPRYVILMDFSTGELIKIRLSDEQLKASEDYDDFEEFLSSIESDYDFRLKDCLYMTCHNLSERNYNL' A
#
# COMPACT_ATOMS: atom_id res chain seq x y z
N MET A 1 15.47 4.18 -2.11
CA MET A 1 15.09 2.92 -2.77
C MET A 1 13.63 3.06 -3.13
N GLU A 2 13.26 2.81 -4.38
CA GLU A 2 11.87 2.96 -4.83
C GLU A 2 10.95 1.95 -4.11
N PRO A 3 9.83 2.41 -3.53
CA PRO A 3 8.87 1.55 -2.83
C PRO A 3 8.16 0.66 -3.84
N ARG A 4 8.28 -0.66 -3.75
CA ARG A 4 7.68 -1.59 -4.73
C ARG A 4 6.42 -2.29 -4.21
N TYR A 5 6.30 -2.36 -2.89
CA TYR A 5 5.18 -2.93 -2.18
C TYR A 5 4.63 -1.90 -1.20
N VAL A 6 3.30 -1.88 -1.09
CA VAL A 6 2.56 -1.17 -0.05
C VAL A 6 1.87 -2.23 0.80
N ILE A 7 2.04 -2.14 2.11
CA ILE A 7 1.36 -2.98 3.08
C ILE A 7 0.45 -2.08 3.89
N LEU A 8 -0.86 -2.32 3.80
CA LEU A 8 -1.91 -1.63 4.53
C LEU A 8 -2.44 -2.56 5.63
N MET A 9 -2.54 -2.04 6.83
CA MET A 9 -3.15 -2.68 7.99
C MET A 9 -4.50 -2.00 8.22
N ASP A 10 -5.58 -2.63 7.75
CA ASP A 10 -6.94 -2.12 7.87
C ASP A 10 -7.49 -2.48 9.25
N PHE A 11 -7.74 -1.46 10.08
CA PHE A 11 -8.23 -1.67 11.44
C PHE A 11 -9.77 -1.75 11.52
N SER A 12 -10.48 -1.47 10.43
CA SER A 12 -11.93 -1.59 10.33
C SER A 12 -12.37 -3.01 9.99
N THR A 13 -11.61 -3.72 9.15
CA THR A 13 -11.88 -5.11 8.75
C THR A 13 -10.95 -6.12 9.41
N GLY A 14 -9.78 -5.68 9.93
CA GLY A 14 -8.76 -6.55 10.49
C GLY A 14 -7.89 -7.22 9.41
N GLU A 15 -7.82 -6.65 8.21
CA GLU A 15 -7.10 -7.19 7.07
C GLU A 15 -5.70 -6.62 6.90
N LEU A 16 -4.82 -7.43 6.30
CA LEU A 16 -3.47 -7.02 5.93
C LEU A 16 -3.35 -7.07 4.40
N ILE A 17 -3.57 -5.92 3.77
CA ILE A 17 -3.64 -5.77 2.31
C ILE A 17 -2.23 -5.51 1.80
N LYS A 18 -1.78 -6.31 0.83
CA LYS A 18 -0.42 -6.23 0.26
C LYS A 18 -0.52 -5.96 -1.23
N ILE A 19 -0.13 -4.77 -1.63
CA ILE A 19 -0.19 -4.30 -3.01
C ILE A 19 1.24 -4.28 -3.57
N ARG A 20 1.46 -4.92 -4.71
CA ARG A 20 2.69 -4.74 -5.49
C ARG A 20 2.40 -3.71 -6.57
N LEU A 21 3.09 -2.57 -6.50
CA LEU A 21 2.92 -1.50 -7.49
C LEU A 21 3.46 -1.95 -8.84
N SER A 22 2.70 -1.68 -9.90
CA SER A 22 3.18 -1.82 -11.28
C SER A 22 4.17 -0.71 -11.61
N ASP A 23 4.98 -0.88 -12.65
CA ASP A 23 5.91 0.16 -13.10
C ASP A 23 5.16 1.44 -13.51
N GLU A 24 3.91 1.31 -14.01
CA GLU A 24 3.03 2.44 -14.33
C GLU A 24 2.56 3.16 -13.06
N GLN A 25 2.18 2.43 -12.01
CA GLN A 25 1.78 3.00 -10.72
C GLN A 25 2.94 3.67 -10.01
N LEU A 26 4.14 3.08 -10.09
CA LEU A 26 5.36 3.70 -9.56
C LEU A 26 5.63 5.03 -10.25
N LYS A 27 5.57 5.04 -11.58
CA LYS A 27 5.76 6.27 -12.35
C LYS A 27 4.69 7.31 -12.03
N ALA A 28 3.42 6.90 -11.95
CA ALA A 28 2.32 7.80 -11.61
C ALA A 28 2.47 8.37 -10.18
N SER A 29 3.05 7.61 -9.24
CA SER A 29 3.29 8.09 -7.87
C SER A 29 4.28 9.25 -7.79
N GLU A 30 5.14 9.44 -8.80
CA GLU A 30 6.07 10.58 -8.88
C GLU A 30 5.37 11.89 -9.24
N ASP A 31 4.14 11.83 -9.79
CA ASP A 31 3.36 13.00 -10.20
C ASP A 31 2.55 13.61 -9.04
N TYR A 32 2.52 12.96 -7.86
CA TYR A 32 1.82 13.42 -6.65
C TYR A 32 2.77 14.15 -5.69
N ASP A 33 2.23 15.13 -4.95
CA ASP A 33 3.03 15.91 -3.98
C ASP A 33 3.47 15.06 -2.78
N ASP A 34 2.64 14.08 -2.41
CA ASP A 34 2.99 13.07 -1.41
C ASP A 34 2.45 11.68 -1.79
N PHE A 35 2.97 10.67 -1.09
CA PHE A 35 2.59 9.28 -1.34
C PHE A 35 1.19 8.94 -0.82
N GLU A 36 0.65 9.71 0.14
CA GLU A 36 -0.67 9.48 0.72
C GLU A 36 -1.77 9.91 -0.27
N GLU A 37 -1.56 10.98 -1.03
CA GLU A 37 -2.40 11.39 -2.16
C GLU A 37 -2.43 10.32 -3.26
N PHE A 38 -1.27 9.74 -3.58
CA PHE A 38 -1.19 8.61 -4.50
C PHE A 38 -1.99 7.40 -3.98
N LEU A 39 -1.82 7.02 -2.71
CA LEU A 39 -2.59 5.91 -2.13
C LEU A 39 -4.10 6.18 -2.13
N SER A 40 -4.49 7.43 -1.89
CA SER A 40 -5.89 7.85 -1.94
C SER A 40 -6.50 7.69 -3.34
N SER A 41 -5.70 7.84 -4.40
CA SER A 41 -6.19 7.71 -5.78
C SER A 41 -6.47 6.27 -6.20
N ILE A 42 -5.84 5.28 -5.55
CA ILE A 42 -5.99 3.85 -5.84
C ILE A 42 -6.89 3.09 -4.84
N GLU A 43 -7.54 3.79 -3.89
CA GLU A 43 -8.46 3.19 -2.92
C GLU A 43 -9.52 2.28 -3.60
N SER A 44 -10.11 2.78 -4.69
CA SER A 44 -11.18 2.08 -5.42
C SER A 44 -10.65 0.89 -6.25
N ASP A 45 -9.39 0.91 -6.66
CA ASP A 45 -8.78 -0.16 -7.46
C ASP A 45 -8.54 -1.42 -6.62
N TYR A 46 -8.32 -1.24 -5.31
CA TYR A 46 -7.96 -2.30 -4.38
C TYR A 46 -8.95 -2.48 -3.22
N ASP A 47 -10.09 -1.77 -3.26
CA ASP A 47 -11.18 -1.87 -2.30
C ASP A 47 -10.73 -1.69 -0.83
N PHE A 48 -9.96 -0.63 -0.57
CA PHE A 48 -9.56 -0.25 0.79
C PHE A 48 -9.89 1.21 1.07
N ARG A 49 -9.80 1.61 2.33
CA ARG A 49 -9.95 3.00 2.73
C ARG A 49 -8.75 3.46 3.54
N LEU A 50 -7.96 4.37 2.99
CA LEU A 50 -6.67 4.80 3.52
C LEU A 50 -6.79 5.37 4.94
N LYS A 51 -7.82 6.17 5.21
CA LYS A 51 -8.09 6.71 6.56
C LYS A 51 -8.38 5.65 7.62
N ASP A 52 -8.78 4.44 7.19
CA ASP A 52 -9.04 3.29 8.05
C ASP A 52 -7.84 2.32 8.08
N CYS A 53 -6.68 2.74 7.55
CA CYS A 53 -5.46 1.95 7.44
C CYS A 53 -4.23 2.63 8.08
N LEU A 54 -3.29 1.82 8.58
CA LEU A 54 -1.88 2.21 8.69
C LEU A 54 -1.11 1.58 7.53
N TYR A 55 -0.15 2.30 6.94
CA TYR A 55 0.61 1.75 5.83
C TYR A 55 2.12 1.80 6.03
N MET A 56 2.82 0.90 5.34
CA MET A 56 4.25 0.96 5.13
C MET A 56 4.59 0.64 3.68
N THR A 57 5.74 1.13 3.20
CA THR A 57 6.27 0.78 1.89
C THR A 57 7.58 0.02 2.02
N CYS A 58 7.84 -0.91 1.10
CA CYS A 58 9.12 -1.60 1.05
C CYS A 58 9.51 -2.00 -0.38
N HIS A 59 10.80 -2.17 -0.62
CA HIS A 59 11.31 -2.64 -1.92
C HIS A 59 11.20 -4.17 -2.05
N ASN A 60 11.47 -4.90 -0.97
CA ASN A 60 11.37 -6.34 -0.88
C ASN A 60 10.36 -6.71 0.20
N LEU A 61 9.35 -7.49 -0.16
CA LEU A 61 8.35 -8.00 0.78
C LEU A 61 8.76 -9.40 1.25
N SER A 62 8.81 -9.57 2.58
CA SER A 62 8.96 -10.86 3.24
C SER A 62 8.07 -10.88 4.46
N GLU A 63 7.40 -12.00 4.69
CA GLU A 63 6.49 -12.17 5.82
C GLU A 63 6.97 -13.31 6.71
N ARG A 64 6.82 -13.15 8.02
CA ARG A 64 7.06 -14.20 9.01
C ARG A 64 5.83 -14.30 9.88
N ASN A 65 5.21 -15.48 9.87
CA ASN A 65 4.01 -15.78 10.63
C ASN A 65 4.40 -16.74 11.74
N TYR A 66 4.00 -16.42 12.97
CA TYR A 66 4.23 -17.27 14.13
C TYR A 66 2.87 -17.59 14.76
N ASN A 67 2.52 -18.88 14.84
CA ASN A 67 1.29 -19.38 15.48
C ASN A 67 -0.02 -18.78 14.91
N LEU A 68 -0.08 -18.59 13.58
CA LEU A 68 -1.27 -18.24 12.80
C LEU A 68 -1.91 -19.50 12.19
#